data_AF-A0A8J3U2I8-F1
#
_entry.id   AF-A0A8J3U2I8-F1
#
_cell.length_a   1.000
_cell.length_b   1.000
_cell.length_c   1.000
_cell.angle_alpha   90.00
_cell.angle_beta   90.00
_cell.angle_gamma   90.00
#
_symmetry.space_group_name_H-M   'P 1'
#
loop_
_entity.id
_entity.type
_entity.pdbx_description
1 polymer ?
#
loop_
_entity_poly.entity_id
_entity_poly.type
_entity_poly.pdbx_seq_one_letter_code
_entity_poly.pdbx_strand_id
1 'polypeptide(L)'
;MGGRFTSLEIGAGTGGQALGLERAGFNPVVVIDNDPHACRTLRANRPHWNVLEMDFKDFVGADHGISTVDLLSGGVPSTPYSIAGKQEGTNDKRDLLAAAVYLAIELQPRTILLETTPSLLSPKFAQVRKEVEAELKHLGYCWEWNVLDAQHFGVPQTRRSCLLVAMHPDDFARFTWPPTTHQASATVGEALRDSMASRGWPFADAWAMLADRVAPTIVGGSKNHGGADLGPTRTKRQWMDLAVNAHSLGNDAPDDDFGFDPELGRDGVPKLTVDQVMKLQGLPDDWIVTGGKTARYKQVAQVFPPPLAEAVGHHIAAALAPCPR
;
A
#
# COMPACT_ATOMS: atom_id res chain seq x y z
N MET A 1 2.05 19.25 15.25
CA MET A 1 1.81 20.22 14.16
C MET A 1 0.54 19.77 13.47
N GLY A 2 -0.50 20.60 13.43
CA GLY A 2 -1.78 20.22 12.81
C GLY A 2 -1.66 20.28 11.28
N GLY A 3 -2.05 19.19 10.59
CA GLY A 3 -2.15 19.17 9.14
C GLY A 3 -3.16 20.21 8.62
N ARG A 4 -2.97 20.63 7.37
CA ARG A 4 -3.80 21.64 6.69
C ARG A 4 -5.21 21.13 6.37
N PHE A 5 -5.34 19.83 6.16
CA PHE A 5 -6.57 19.14 5.77
C PHE A 5 -6.84 17.97 6.70
N THR A 6 -8.07 17.58 6.96
CA THR A 6 -8.40 16.38 7.76
C THR A 6 -8.52 15.14 6.89
N SER A 7 -8.09 13.99 7.41
CA SER A 7 -8.28 12.71 6.73
C SER A 7 -8.84 11.61 7.62
N LEU A 8 -9.63 10.72 7.02
CA LEU A 8 -10.02 9.43 7.59
C LEU A 8 -9.43 8.34 6.71
N GLU A 9 -8.70 7.40 7.30
CA GLU A 9 -8.14 6.25 6.58
C GLU A 9 -8.82 4.95 6.99
N ILE A 10 -9.28 4.16 6.03
CA ILE A 10 -9.84 2.82 6.21
C ILE A 10 -8.88 1.76 5.67
N GLY A 11 -8.82 0.60 6.34
CA GLY A 11 -7.94 -0.49 5.92
C GLY A 11 -6.46 -0.08 5.93
N ALA A 12 -6.06 0.67 6.96
CA ALA A 12 -4.76 1.33 7.02
C ALA A 12 -3.56 0.35 7.00
N GLY A 13 -3.76 -0.88 7.44
CA GLY A 13 -2.74 -1.91 7.50
C GLY A 13 -1.49 -1.44 8.26
N THR A 14 -0.35 -1.43 7.58
CA THR A 14 0.93 -0.97 8.16
C THR A 14 0.99 0.54 8.34
N GLY A 15 0.07 1.31 7.76
CA GLY A 15 0.01 2.77 7.82
C GLY A 15 0.79 3.50 6.73
N GLY A 16 1.14 2.82 5.63
CA GLY A 16 1.96 3.41 4.58
C GLY A 16 1.26 4.54 3.82
N GLN A 17 -0.03 4.37 3.52
CA GLN A 17 -0.85 5.41 2.90
C GLN A 17 -1.03 6.60 3.85
N ALA A 18 -1.44 6.34 5.10
CA ALA A 18 -1.61 7.36 6.12
C ALA A 18 -0.34 8.17 6.34
N LEU A 19 0.82 7.53 6.36
CA LEU A 19 2.11 8.19 6.51
C LEU A 19 2.41 9.12 5.33
N GLY A 20 2.21 8.65 4.10
CA GLY A 20 2.43 9.49 2.91
C GLY A 20 1.49 10.69 2.87
N LEU A 21 0.21 10.48 3.21
CA LEU A 21 -0.78 11.54 3.29
C LEU A 21 -0.47 12.53 4.44
N GLU A 22 -0.01 12.05 5.59
CA GLU A 22 0.44 12.90 6.69
C GLU A 22 1.57 13.84 6.24
N ARG A 23 2.55 13.31 5.50
CA ARG A 23 3.65 14.11 4.91
C ARG A 23 3.16 15.12 3.89
N ALA A 24 2.10 14.80 3.15
CA ALA A 24 1.44 15.73 2.22
C ALA A 24 0.58 16.80 2.91
N GLY A 25 0.52 16.82 4.24
CA GLY A 25 -0.18 17.83 5.03
C GLY A 25 -1.60 17.47 5.45
N PHE A 26 -2.00 16.19 5.35
CA PHE A 26 -3.24 15.70 5.92
C PHE A 26 -3.07 15.33 7.40
N ASN A 27 -4.06 15.65 8.22
CA ASN A 27 -4.14 15.26 9.62
C ASN A 27 -5.10 14.07 9.75
N PRO A 28 -4.62 12.85 10.02
CA PRO A 28 -5.47 11.69 10.17
C PRO A 28 -6.26 11.78 11.48
N VAL A 29 -7.53 12.20 11.38
CA VAL A 29 -8.44 12.33 12.53
C VAL A 29 -8.95 10.98 13.01
N VAL A 30 -9.01 10.00 12.12
CA VAL A 30 -9.30 8.59 12.39
C VAL A 30 -8.51 7.71 11.43
N VAL A 31 -7.95 6.62 11.96
CA VAL A 31 -7.30 5.56 11.19
C VAL A 31 -7.89 4.23 11.61
N ILE A 32 -8.53 3.51 10.70
CA ILE A 32 -9.29 2.29 10.98
C ILE A 32 -8.59 1.07 10.38
N ASP A 33 -8.41 0.03 11.19
CA ASP A 33 -8.06 -1.30 10.72
C ASP A 33 -8.70 -2.38 11.60
N ASN A 34 -8.96 -3.57 11.05
CA ASN A 34 -9.56 -4.68 11.79
C ASN A 34 -8.56 -5.78 12.16
N ASP A 35 -7.29 -5.65 11.79
CA ASP A 35 -6.20 -6.51 12.21
C ASP A 35 -5.54 -5.94 13.49
N PRO A 36 -5.60 -6.65 14.63
CA PRO A 36 -4.93 -6.23 15.87
C PRO A 36 -3.41 -6.01 15.71
N HIS A 37 -2.74 -6.72 14.79
CA HIS A 37 -1.32 -6.48 14.50
C HIS A 37 -1.10 -5.14 13.81
N ALA A 38 -1.92 -4.81 12.81
CA ALA A 38 -1.90 -3.51 12.14
C ALA A 38 -2.17 -2.38 13.14
N CYS A 39 -3.20 -2.51 13.97
CA CYS A 39 -3.53 -1.49 14.98
C CYS A 39 -2.39 -1.25 15.99
N ARG A 40 -1.70 -2.32 16.44
CA ARG A 40 -0.51 -2.17 17.29
C ARG A 40 0.65 -1.51 16.56
N THR A 41 0.86 -1.84 15.29
CA THR A 41 1.87 -1.20 14.42
C THR A 41 1.60 0.29 14.26
N LEU A 42 0.36 0.69 13.96
CA LEU A 42 -0.04 2.09 13.83
C LEU A 42 0.22 2.88 15.13
N ARG A 43 -0.24 2.34 16.27
CA ARG A 43 -0.06 2.98 17.60
C ARG A 43 1.41 3.08 18.01
N ALA A 44 2.26 2.14 17.61
CA ALA A 44 3.69 2.16 17.92
C ALA A 44 4.43 3.28 17.17
N ASN A 45 4.06 3.54 15.92
CA ASN A 45 4.73 4.53 15.07
C ASN A 45 4.15 5.94 15.18
N ARG A 46 2.86 6.02 15.49
CA ARG A 46 2.11 7.27 15.58
C ARG A 46 1.16 7.24 16.78
N PRO A 47 1.68 7.38 18.02
CA PRO A 47 0.85 7.34 19.23
C PRO A 47 -0.23 8.41 19.30
N HIS A 48 -0.10 9.49 18.51
CA HIS A 48 -1.08 10.57 18.40
C HIS A 48 -2.20 10.30 17.39
N TRP A 49 -2.08 9.29 16.52
CA TRP A 49 -3.17 8.93 15.62
C TRP A 49 -4.30 8.26 16.41
N ASN A 50 -5.54 8.65 16.08
CA ASN A 50 -6.73 8.01 16.63
C ASN A 50 -6.99 6.68 15.89
N VAL A 51 -6.36 5.60 16.38
CA VAL A 51 -6.46 4.27 15.77
C VAL A 51 -7.67 3.51 16.33
N LEU A 52 -8.65 3.25 15.47
CA LEU A 52 -9.83 2.44 15.77
C LEU A 52 -9.64 1.01 15.28
N GLU A 53 -9.70 0.06 16.20
CA GLU A 53 -9.58 -1.37 15.91
C GLU A 53 -10.97 -1.96 15.68
N MET A 54 -11.48 -1.85 14.45
CA MET A 54 -12.84 -2.24 14.07
C MET A 54 -12.97 -2.49 12.56
N ASP A 55 -14.06 -3.12 12.13
CA ASP A 55 -14.44 -3.14 10.72
C ASP A 55 -14.99 -1.75 10.35
N PHE A 56 -14.40 -1.10 9.34
CA PHE A 56 -14.84 0.24 8.92
C PHE A 56 -16.28 0.25 8.40
N LYS A 57 -16.85 -0.91 8.04
CA LYS A 57 -18.27 -1.04 7.69
C LYS A 57 -19.21 -0.77 8.87
N ASP A 58 -18.71 -0.90 10.10
CA ASP A 58 -19.45 -0.62 11.33
C ASP A 58 -19.15 0.79 11.87
N PHE A 59 -18.33 1.58 11.18
CA PHE A 59 -17.96 2.92 11.60
C PHE A 59 -19.09 3.92 11.30
N VAL A 60 -19.44 4.72 12.31
CA VAL A 60 -20.41 5.82 12.23
C VAL A 60 -19.70 7.09 12.67
N GLY A 61 -19.60 8.08 11.79
CA GLY A 61 -18.83 9.30 12.04
C GLY A 61 -19.37 10.09 13.25
N ALA A 62 -20.69 10.13 13.42
CA ALA A 62 -21.35 10.82 14.52
C ALA A 62 -20.91 10.33 15.91
N ASP A 63 -20.68 9.02 16.07
CA ASP A 63 -20.25 8.42 17.35
C ASP A 63 -18.82 8.85 17.74
N HIS A 64 -18.06 9.34 16.77
CA HIS A 64 -16.68 9.82 16.94
C HIS A 64 -16.55 11.34 16.79
N GLY A 65 -17.67 12.07 16.69
CA GLY A 65 -17.67 13.53 16.49
C GLY A 65 -17.16 13.97 15.12
N ILE A 66 -17.24 13.10 14.11
CA ILE A 66 -16.78 13.33 12.75
C ILE A 66 -18.00 13.43 11.84
N SER A 67 -18.34 14.65 11.43
CA SER A 67 -19.40 14.89 10.46
C SER A 67 -18.90 14.86 9.02
N THR A 68 -17.64 15.21 8.78
CA THR A 68 -17.00 15.20 7.45
C THR A 68 -15.48 15.25 7.58
N VAL A 69 -14.78 14.97 6.48
CA VAL A 69 -13.31 15.09 6.35
C VAL A 69 -12.94 15.66 4.98
N ASP A 70 -11.78 16.29 4.85
CA ASP A 70 -11.29 16.72 3.53
C ASP A 70 -10.95 15.50 2.65
N LEU A 71 -10.44 14.42 3.25
CA LEU A 71 -10.02 13.21 2.54
C LEU A 71 -10.49 11.92 3.22
N LEU A 72 -11.31 11.14 2.53
CA LEU A 72 -11.50 9.72 2.84
C LEU A 72 -10.49 8.91 2.02
N SER A 73 -9.68 8.08 2.66
CA SER A 73 -8.63 7.30 2.01
C SER A 73 -8.63 5.83 2.45
N GLY A 74 -8.10 4.93 1.63
CA GLY A 74 -7.87 3.56 2.07
C GLY A 74 -7.42 2.58 0.99
N GLY A 75 -6.75 1.51 1.43
CA GLY A 75 -6.41 0.37 0.59
C GLY A 75 -7.50 -0.70 0.66
N VAL A 76 -8.13 -1.00 -0.48
CA VAL A 76 -9.20 -2.01 -0.57
C VAL A 76 -8.70 -3.26 -1.33
N PRO A 77 -8.70 -4.45 -0.69
CA PRO A 77 -8.14 -5.65 -1.31
C PRO A 77 -8.98 -6.11 -2.51
N SER A 78 -8.32 -6.75 -3.48
CA SER A 78 -8.91 -7.10 -4.79
C SER A 78 -9.60 -8.47 -4.85
N THR A 79 -9.66 -9.21 -3.74
CA THR A 79 -10.15 -10.60 -3.69
C THR A 79 -11.62 -10.75 -3.29
N PRO A 80 -12.30 -11.69 -3.97
CA PRO A 80 -13.00 -11.43 -5.20
C PRO A 80 -14.28 -10.64 -4.94
N TYR A 81 -14.41 -9.49 -5.61
CA TYR A 81 -15.70 -8.98 -6.02
C TYR A 81 -16.46 -10.13 -6.70
N SER A 82 -17.53 -10.61 -6.09
CA SER A 82 -18.15 -11.89 -6.46
C SER A 82 -18.81 -11.79 -7.84
N ILE A 83 -18.19 -12.41 -8.84
CA ILE A 83 -18.86 -12.75 -10.13
C ILE A 83 -19.55 -14.13 -10.02
N ALA A 84 -19.47 -14.80 -8.87
CA ALA A 84 -20.06 -16.11 -8.67
C ALA A 84 -20.77 -16.20 -7.32
N GLY A 85 -22.11 -16.22 -7.35
CA GLY A 85 -22.92 -16.82 -6.29
C GLY A 85 -24.17 -16.03 -5.90
N LYS A 86 -25.26 -16.29 -6.62
CA LYS A 86 -26.65 -15.90 -6.35
C LYS A 86 -26.98 -14.41 -6.52
N GLN A 87 -27.95 -14.16 -7.38
CA GLN A 87 -28.70 -12.92 -7.50
C GLN A 87 -29.47 -12.65 -6.19
N GLU A 88 -28.77 -12.25 -5.14
CA GLU A 88 -29.39 -11.52 -4.05
C GLU A 88 -29.04 -10.06 -4.26
N GLY A 89 -30.01 -9.30 -4.76
CA GLY A 89 -29.86 -7.89 -5.05
C GLY A 89 -29.27 -7.12 -3.87
N THR A 90 -28.43 -6.13 -4.18
CA THR A 90 -28.02 -5.01 -3.30
C THR A 90 -27.37 -5.37 -1.95
N ASN A 91 -27.03 -6.63 -1.66
CA ASN A 91 -26.66 -7.05 -0.29
C ASN A 91 -25.40 -7.94 -0.17
N ASP A 92 -24.49 -7.96 -1.15
CA ASP A 92 -23.21 -8.67 -0.97
C ASP A 92 -22.28 -7.86 -0.05
N LYS A 93 -22.32 -8.19 1.25
CA LYS A 93 -21.58 -7.62 2.39
C LYS A 93 -20.05 -7.73 2.32
N ARG A 94 -19.49 -8.11 1.17
CA ARG A 94 -18.06 -8.39 0.96
C ARG A 94 -17.37 -7.44 -0.02
N ASP A 95 -18.10 -6.54 -0.68
CA ASP A 95 -17.47 -5.54 -1.56
C ASP A 95 -16.93 -4.37 -0.74
N LEU A 96 -15.65 -4.44 -0.39
CA LEU A 96 -14.97 -3.41 0.41
C LEU A 96 -14.79 -2.10 -0.37
N LEU A 97 -14.78 -2.13 -1.71
CA LEU A 97 -14.69 -0.93 -2.54
C LEU A 97 -16.04 -0.19 -2.53
N ALA A 98 -17.15 -0.91 -2.70
CA ALA A 98 -18.48 -0.32 -2.57
C ALA A 98 -18.73 0.19 -1.14
N ALA A 99 -18.35 -0.57 -0.12
CA ALA A 99 -18.46 -0.15 1.28
C ALA A 99 -17.68 1.14 1.58
N ALA A 100 -16.48 1.30 1.01
CA ALA A 100 -15.70 2.53 1.13
C ALA A 100 -16.44 3.74 0.52
N VAL A 101 -17.10 3.55 -0.64
CA VAL A 101 -17.90 4.60 -1.29
C VAL A 101 -19.20 4.88 -0.51
N TYR A 102 -19.82 3.86 0.09
CA TYR A 102 -20.99 4.06 0.95
C TYR A 102 -20.68 4.85 2.21
N LEU A 103 -19.47 4.72 2.77
CA LEU A 103 -19.04 5.59 3.85
C LEU A 103 -18.99 7.07 3.43
N ALA A 104 -18.76 7.36 2.15
CA ALA A 104 -18.84 8.72 1.62
C ALA A 104 -20.28 9.27 1.56
N ILE A 105 -21.32 8.41 1.58
CA ILE A 105 -22.72 8.85 1.68
C ILE A 105 -22.94 9.58 3.01
N GLU A 106 -22.43 9.00 4.11
CA GLU A 106 -22.54 9.59 5.45
C GLU A 106 -21.59 10.78 5.62
N LEU A 107 -20.30 10.60 5.31
CA LEU A 107 -19.26 11.58 5.63
C LEU A 107 -19.18 12.75 4.64
N GLN A 108 -19.71 12.59 3.42
CA GLN A 108 -19.61 13.57 2.32
C GLN A 108 -18.22 14.21 2.22
N PRO A 109 -17.12 13.41 2.12
CA PRO A 109 -15.77 13.94 2.15
C PRO A 109 -15.49 14.82 0.92
N ARG A 110 -14.63 15.83 1.01
CA ARG A 110 -14.31 16.63 -0.19
C ARG A 110 -13.57 15.84 -1.26
N THR A 111 -12.80 14.82 -0.86
CA THR A 111 -12.07 13.91 -1.73
C THR A 111 -12.10 12.48 -1.23
N ILE A 112 -12.11 11.54 -2.17
CA ILE A 112 -11.95 10.10 -1.94
C ILE A 112 -10.68 9.63 -2.67
N LEU A 113 -9.80 8.92 -1.96
CA LEU A 113 -8.62 8.25 -2.52
C LEU A 113 -8.63 6.77 -2.16
N LEU A 114 -8.94 5.89 -3.11
CA LEU A 114 -8.90 4.44 -2.87
C LEU A 114 -7.77 3.79 -3.66
N GLU A 115 -7.02 2.92 -2.99
CA GLU A 115 -5.98 2.09 -3.58
C GLU A 115 -6.45 0.65 -3.75
N THR A 116 -6.10 0.04 -4.88
CA THR A 116 -6.31 -1.37 -5.13
C THR A 116 -5.35 -1.88 -6.21
N THR A 117 -5.55 -3.11 -6.68
CA THR A 117 -4.68 -3.72 -7.70
C THR A 117 -5.09 -3.34 -9.14
N PRO A 118 -4.14 -3.27 -10.10
CA PRO A 118 -4.41 -2.99 -11.52
C PRO A 118 -5.41 -3.93 -12.19
N SER A 119 -5.62 -5.14 -11.65
CA SER A 119 -6.62 -6.06 -12.20
C SER A 119 -8.03 -5.49 -12.16
N LEU A 120 -8.33 -4.53 -11.26
CA LEU A 120 -9.64 -3.88 -11.17
C LEU A 120 -10.02 -3.21 -12.50
N LEU A 121 -9.06 -2.77 -13.33
CA LEU A 121 -9.36 -2.16 -14.63
C LEU A 121 -9.64 -3.17 -15.75
N SER A 122 -9.46 -4.47 -15.52
CA SER A 122 -9.77 -5.50 -16.52
C SER A 122 -11.27 -5.57 -16.83
N PRO A 123 -11.67 -6.07 -18.01
CA PRO A 123 -13.09 -6.26 -18.36
C PRO A 123 -13.87 -7.10 -17.35
N LYS A 124 -13.19 -8.02 -16.65
CA LYS A 124 -13.77 -8.87 -15.61
C LYS A 124 -14.48 -8.06 -14.53
N PHE A 125 -13.95 -6.90 -14.14
CA PHE A 125 -14.52 -6.08 -13.05
C PHE A 125 -15.25 -4.83 -13.56
N ALA A 126 -15.66 -4.80 -14.84
CA ALA A 126 -16.36 -3.65 -15.40
C ALA A 126 -17.68 -3.33 -14.68
N GLN A 127 -18.41 -4.36 -14.22
CA GLN A 127 -19.66 -4.17 -13.48
C GLN A 127 -19.43 -3.54 -12.10
N VAL A 128 -18.41 -3.98 -11.38
CA VAL A 128 -18.00 -3.40 -10.09
C VAL A 128 -17.65 -1.93 -10.25
N ARG A 129 -16.86 -1.58 -11.26
CA ARG A 129 -16.53 -0.17 -11.55
C ARG A 129 -17.80 0.62 -11.86
N LYS A 130 -18.70 0.09 -12.70
CA LYS A 130 -19.95 0.77 -13.05
C LYS A 130 -20.84 1.06 -11.84
N GLU A 131 -20.90 0.17 -10.87
CA GLU A 131 -21.66 0.36 -9.62
C GLU A 131 -21.05 1.46 -8.77
N VAL A 132 -19.73 1.41 -8.52
CA VAL A 132 -18.99 2.47 -7.81
C VAL A 132 -19.15 3.82 -8.49
N GLU A 133 -19.01 3.88 -9.81
CA GLU A 133 -19.13 5.11 -10.61
C GLU A 133 -20.55 5.69 -10.59
N ALA A 134 -21.57 4.84 -10.52
CA ALA A 134 -22.96 5.29 -10.38
C ALA A 134 -23.19 5.97 -9.03
N GLU A 135 -22.61 5.43 -7.95
CA GLU A 135 -22.71 6.03 -6.60
C GLU A 135 -21.91 7.34 -6.51
N LEU A 136 -20.68 7.38 -7.03
CA LEU A 136 -19.89 8.61 -7.08
C LEU A 136 -20.63 9.72 -7.84
N LYS A 137 -21.28 9.36 -8.97
CA LYS A 137 -22.11 10.29 -9.73
C LYS A 137 -23.33 10.76 -8.94
N HIS A 138 -24.00 9.85 -8.23
CA HIS A 138 -25.14 10.19 -7.39
C HIS A 138 -24.77 11.19 -6.29
N LEU A 139 -23.58 11.04 -5.73
CA LEU A 139 -23.01 11.95 -4.71
C LEU A 139 -22.38 13.23 -5.30
N GLY A 140 -22.38 13.39 -6.62
CA GLY A 140 -21.90 14.61 -7.28
C GLY A 140 -20.38 14.74 -7.37
N TYR A 141 -19.63 13.64 -7.30
CA TYR A 141 -18.19 13.64 -7.56
C TYR A 141 -17.89 13.54 -9.06
N CYS A 142 -16.76 14.12 -9.45
CA CYS A 142 -16.00 13.75 -10.64
C CYS A 142 -14.86 12.83 -10.22
N TRP A 143 -14.47 11.88 -11.07
CA TRP A 143 -13.45 10.89 -10.70
C TRP A 143 -12.58 10.48 -11.87
N GLU A 144 -11.42 9.93 -11.54
CA GLU A 144 -10.54 9.26 -12.48
C GLU A 144 -9.91 8.02 -11.85
N TRP A 145 -9.74 6.98 -12.66
CA TRP A 145 -8.92 5.82 -12.34
C TRP A 145 -7.57 5.94 -13.03
N ASN A 146 -6.49 5.73 -12.27
CA ASN A 146 -5.14 5.70 -12.85
C ASN A 146 -4.30 4.56 -12.25
N VAL A 147 -3.29 4.09 -12.98
CA VAL A 147 -2.33 3.10 -12.49
C VAL A 147 -0.96 3.75 -12.40
N LEU A 148 -0.47 3.91 -11.18
CA LEU A 148 0.87 4.42 -10.92
C LEU A 148 1.78 3.30 -10.45
N ASP A 149 3.05 3.37 -10.85
CA ASP A 149 4.10 2.43 -10.40
C ASP A 149 5.00 3.12 -9.38
N ALA A 150 5.09 2.56 -8.18
CA ALA A 150 5.87 3.12 -7.08
C ALA A 150 7.35 3.32 -7.42
N GLN A 151 7.89 2.56 -8.38
CA GLN A 151 9.27 2.75 -8.86
C GLN A 151 9.53 4.13 -9.48
N HIS A 152 8.49 4.85 -9.92
CA HIS A 152 8.63 6.21 -10.44
C HIS A 152 8.59 7.28 -9.33
N PHE A 153 8.49 6.85 -8.07
CA PHE A 153 8.37 7.67 -6.86
C PHE A 153 9.39 7.29 -5.79
N GLY A 154 10.54 6.73 -6.21
CA GLY A 154 11.67 6.45 -5.32
C GLY A 154 11.56 5.14 -4.52
N VAL A 155 10.57 4.30 -4.82
CA VAL A 155 10.43 2.99 -4.17
C VAL A 155 11.19 1.94 -5.00
N PRO A 156 12.15 1.18 -4.44
CA PRO A 156 12.97 0.24 -5.20
C PRO A 156 12.22 -1.07 -5.51
N GLN A 157 10.99 -0.97 -5.99
CA GLN A 157 10.12 -2.08 -6.37
C GLN A 157 9.16 -1.69 -7.50
N THR A 158 9.00 -2.58 -8.47
CA THR A 158 7.88 -2.52 -9.42
C THR A 158 6.60 -2.88 -8.66
N ARG A 159 5.82 -1.86 -8.31
CA ARG A 159 4.57 -1.98 -7.56
C ARG A 159 3.53 -1.06 -8.17
N ARG A 160 2.77 -1.63 -9.10
CA ARG A 160 1.67 -0.96 -9.78
C ARG A 160 0.41 -1.03 -8.93
N SER A 161 -0.12 0.12 -8.56
CA SER A 161 -1.38 0.28 -7.83
C SER A 161 -2.38 1.02 -8.71
N CYS A 162 -3.62 0.54 -8.70
CA CYS A 162 -4.75 1.25 -9.29
C CYS A 162 -5.34 2.17 -8.23
N LEU A 163 -5.46 3.45 -8.57
CA LEU A 163 -5.95 4.49 -7.69
C LEU A 163 -7.24 5.06 -8.27
N LEU A 164 -8.23 5.26 -7.40
CA LEU A 164 -9.39 6.10 -7.66
C LEU A 164 -9.17 7.42 -6.93
N VAL A 165 -9.23 8.53 -7.65
CA VAL A 165 -9.41 9.86 -7.06
C VAL A 165 -10.78 10.37 -7.47
N ALA A 166 -11.63 10.68 -6.50
CA ALA A 166 -12.92 11.31 -6.71
C ALA A 166 -13.02 12.60 -5.89
N MET A 167 -13.41 13.70 -6.52
CA MET A 167 -13.48 15.04 -5.91
C MET A 167 -14.71 15.80 -6.40
N HIS A 168 -15.17 16.81 -5.65
CA HIS A 168 -16.19 17.71 -6.16
C HIS A 168 -15.70 18.44 -7.43
N PRO A 169 -16.60 18.84 -8.35
CA PRO A 169 -16.22 19.33 -9.68
C PRO A 169 -15.19 20.46 -9.68
N ASP A 170 -15.31 21.42 -8.75
CA ASP A 170 -14.38 22.54 -8.66
C ASP A 170 -12.97 22.12 -8.23
N ASP A 171 -12.87 21.21 -7.26
CA ASP A 171 -11.59 20.64 -6.80
C ASP A 171 -11.02 19.73 -7.90
N PHE A 172 -11.86 18.90 -8.54
CA PHE A 172 -11.45 17.98 -9.61
C PHE A 172 -10.89 18.72 -10.84
N ALA A 173 -11.47 19.87 -11.21
CA ALA A 173 -10.98 20.69 -12.31
C ALA A 173 -9.55 21.22 -12.10
N ARG A 174 -9.07 21.25 -10.85
CA ARG A 174 -7.69 21.63 -10.48
C ARG A 174 -6.78 20.43 -10.28
N PHE A 175 -7.34 19.22 -10.19
CA PHE A 175 -6.55 18.02 -9.94
C PHE A 175 -5.73 17.62 -11.15
N THR A 176 -4.52 17.15 -10.88
CA THR A 176 -3.64 16.52 -11.86
C THR A 176 -2.95 15.35 -11.18
N TRP A 177 -2.73 14.26 -11.90
CA TRP A 177 -1.91 13.17 -11.36
C TRP A 177 -0.45 13.61 -11.21
N PRO A 178 0.27 13.08 -10.20
CA PRO A 178 1.68 13.38 -10.05
C PRO A 178 2.46 12.84 -11.25
N PRO A 179 3.34 13.65 -11.87
CA PRO A 179 4.25 13.17 -12.89
C PRO A 179 5.26 12.20 -12.27
N THR A 180 5.96 11.43 -13.11
CA THR A 180 7.08 10.62 -12.64
C THR A 180 8.15 11.54 -12.04
N THR A 181 8.58 11.23 -10.81
CA THR A 181 9.62 12.01 -10.11
C THR A 181 10.98 11.36 -10.22
N HIS A 182 11.02 10.05 -10.46
CA HIS A 182 12.23 9.24 -10.58
C HIS A 182 12.25 8.53 -11.94
N GLN A 183 13.31 8.77 -12.72
CA GLN A 183 13.55 8.08 -14.00
C GLN A 183 14.19 6.70 -13.78
N ALA A 184 14.95 6.54 -12.69
CA ALA A 184 15.52 5.28 -12.24
C ALA A 184 15.28 5.13 -10.73
N SER A 185 14.88 3.93 -10.32
CA SER A 185 14.82 3.52 -8.92
C SER A 185 16.05 2.68 -8.58
N ALA A 186 16.45 2.70 -7.30
CA ALA A 186 17.52 1.83 -6.83
C ALA A 186 17.19 0.35 -7.12
N THR A 187 18.21 -0.38 -7.53
CA THR A 187 18.17 -1.84 -7.70
C THR A 187 18.07 -2.52 -6.34
N VAL A 188 17.71 -3.82 -6.34
CA VAL A 188 17.69 -4.62 -5.10
C VAL A 188 19.07 -4.62 -4.43
N GLY A 189 20.13 -4.76 -5.22
CA GLY A 189 21.51 -4.71 -4.78
C GLY A 189 21.82 -3.38 -4.09
N GLU A 190 21.61 -2.26 -4.79
CA GLU A 190 21.85 -0.91 -4.23
C GLU A 190 21.03 -0.66 -2.96
N ALA A 191 19.75 -1.06 -2.95
CA ALA A 191 18.87 -0.83 -1.82
C ALA A 191 19.28 -1.65 -0.58
N LEU A 192 19.76 -2.88 -0.77
CA LEU A 192 19.94 -3.84 0.34
C LEU A 192 21.39 -4.19 0.66
N ARG A 193 22.38 -3.73 -0.11
CA ARG A 193 23.81 -4.08 0.07
C ARG A 193 24.29 -3.95 1.52
N ASP A 194 24.04 -2.81 2.16
CA ASP A 194 24.49 -2.59 3.55
C ASP A 194 23.77 -3.50 4.55
N SER A 195 22.47 -3.75 4.34
CA SER A 195 21.72 -4.68 5.20
C SER A 195 22.18 -6.13 5.04
N MET A 196 22.57 -6.54 3.82
CA MET A 196 23.14 -7.86 3.56
C MET A 196 24.54 -8.00 4.17
N ALA A 197 25.34 -6.93 4.19
CA ALA A 197 26.67 -6.92 4.80
C ALA A 197 26.65 -6.82 6.34
N SER A 198 25.49 -6.54 6.95
CA SER A 198 25.36 -6.18 8.36
C SER A 198 25.89 -7.21 9.36
N ARG A 199 25.99 -8.47 8.96
CA ARG A 199 26.52 -9.59 9.78
C ARG A 199 27.86 -10.12 9.27
N GLY A 200 28.58 -9.34 8.47
CA GLY A 200 29.92 -9.69 7.99
C GLY A 200 29.95 -10.57 6.74
N TRP A 201 28.84 -10.71 6.01
CA TRP A 201 28.78 -11.52 4.80
C TRP A 201 29.75 -11.03 3.71
N PRO A 202 30.80 -11.80 3.34
CA PRO A 202 31.86 -11.32 2.46
C PRO A 202 31.40 -11.16 0.99
N PHE A 203 30.27 -11.78 0.61
CA PHE A 203 29.77 -11.76 -0.76
C PHE A 203 28.76 -10.64 -1.03
N ALA A 204 28.50 -9.74 -0.07
CA ALA A 204 27.48 -8.70 -0.20
C ALA A 204 27.66 -7.80 -1.44
N ASP A 205 28.90 -7.40 -1.75
CA ASP A 205 29.21 -6.58 -2.92
C ASP A 205 29.01 -7.35 -4.24
N ALA A 206 29.51 -8.60 -4.30
CA ALA A 206 29.34 -9.46 -5.46
C ALA A 206 27.86 -9.79 -5.72
N TRP A 207 27.10 -10.06 -4.66
CA TRP A 207 25.66 -10.27 -4.72
C TRP A 207 24.93 -9.02 -5.20
N ALA A 208 25.28 -7.84 -4.68
CA ALA A 208 24.63 -6.59 -5.06
C ALA A 208 24.81 -6.28 -6.56
N MET A 209 25.94 -6.66 -7.15
CA MET A 209 26.16 -6.58 -8.61
C MET A 209 25.27 -7.53 -9.42
N LEU A 210 24.81 -8.65 -8.86
CA LEU A 210 23.88 -9.57 -9.51
C LEU A 210 22.42 -9.17 -9.28
N ALA A 211 22.11 -8.54 -8.16
CA ALA A 211 20.79 -8.03 -7.83
C ALA A 211 20.52 -6.66 -8.50
N ASP A 212 20.82 -6.56 -9.79
CA ASP A 212 21.01 -5.33 -10.58
C ASP A 212 19.73 -4.72 -11.17
N ARG A 213 18.55 -5.17 -10.73
CA ARG A 213 17.26 -4.62 -11.16
C ARG A 213 16.41 -4.22 -9.96
N VAL A 214 15.44 -3.36 -10.23
CA VAL A 214 14.38 -2.99 -9.28
C VAL A 214 13.64 -4.24 -8.81
N ALA A 215 13.22 -4.28 -7.55
CA ALA A 215 12.56 -5.46 -6.98
C ALA A 215 11.29 -5.84 -7.77
N PRO A 216 11.10 -7.13 -8.09
CA PRO A 216 9.80 -7.64 -8.53
C PRO A 216 8.71 -7.35 -7.49
N THR A 217 7.45 -7.29 -7.92
CA THR A 217 6.31 -7.06 -7.01
C THR A 217 6.30 -8.08 -5.89
N ILE A 218 6.36 -7.61 -4.65
CA ILE A 218 6.26 -8.42 -3.45
C ILE A 218 4.78 -8.71 -3.21
N VAL A 219 4.42 -9.99 -3.12
CA VAL A 219 3.03 -10.42 -2.91
C VAL A 219 2.94 -11.17 -1.58
N GLY A 220 2.16 -10.61 -0.65
CA GLY A 220 1.84 -11.26 0.60
C GLY A 220 0.79 -12.35 0.38
N GLY A 221 0.97 -13.51 1.00
CA GLY A 221 -0.08 -14.54 1.03
C GLY A 221 -1.41 -13.95 1.55
N SER A 222 -2.53 -14.42 1.00
CA SER A 222 -3.86 -14.07 1.49
C SER A 222 -4.05 -14.49 2.95
N LYS A 223 -5.08 -13.97 3.64
CA LYS A 223 -5.44 -14.42 5.00
C LYS A 223 -5.60 -15.96 5.08
N ASN A 224 -5.97 -16.60 3.96
CA ASN A 224 -6.33 -18.02 3.90
C ASN A 224 -5.28 -18.93 3.24
N HIS A 225 -4.24 -18.39 2.58
CA HIS A 225 -3.23 -19.18 1.85
C HIS A 225 -1.89 -18.44 1.75
N GLY A 226 -0.78 -19.14 2.00
CA GLY A 226 0.60 -18.68 1.77
C GLY A 226 1.38 -18.41 3.06
N GLY A 227 2.61 -18.94 3.13
CA GLY A 227 3.61 -18.59 4.13
C GLY A 227 4.29 -17.25 3.79
N ALA A 228 5.28 -16.85 4.60
CA ALA A 228 6.11 -15.71 4.25
C ALA A 228 7.03 -16.11 3.08
N ASP A 229 6.62 -15.82 1.85
CA ASP A 229 7.39 -15.96 0.60
C ASP A 229 7.15 -14.75 -0.32
N LEU A 230 8.02 -14.49 -1.30
CA LEU A 230 7.98 -13.25 -2.11
C LEU A 230 6.98 -13.31 -3.28
N GLY A 231 6.10 -14.32 -3.34
CA GLY A 231 4.97 -14.35 -4.27
C GLY A 231 4.81 -15.65 -5.08
N PRO A 232 4.00 -15.63 -6.16
CA PRO A 232 3.73 -16.82 -6.97
C PRO A 232 4.96 -17.27 -7.76
N THR A 233 4.89 -18.47 -8.35
CA THR A 233 6.01 -19.11 -9.08
C THR A 233 6.71 -18.20 -10.09
N ARG A 234 5.96 -17.38 -10.84
CA ARG A 234 6.54 -16.44 -11.81
C ARG A 234 7.39 -15.37 -11.14
N THR A 235 6.88 -14.79 -10.06
CA THR A 235 7.60 -13.78 -9.26
C THR A 235 8.83 -14.39 -8.59
N LYS A 236 8.72 -15.62 -8.06
CA LYS A 236 9.85 -16.35 -7.47
C LYS A 236 10.99 -16.56 -8.46
N ARG A 237 10.69 -16.81 -9.74
CA ARG A 237 11.70 -16.90 -10.80
C ARG A 237 12.43 -15.57 -11.01
N GLN A 238 11.68 -14.46 -11.07
CA GLN A 238 12.28 -13.13 -11.22
C GLN A 238 13.23 -12.78 -10.06
N TRP A 239 12.88 -13.18 -8.85
CA TRP A 239 13.76 -13.04 -7.69
C TRP A 239 15.00 -13.95 -7.75
N MET A 240 14.86 -15.18 -8.25
CA MET A 240 16.02 -16.05 -8.47
C MET A 240 16.99 -15.47 -9.50
N ASP A 241 16.48 -14.80 -10.55
CA ASP A 241 17.30 -14.07 -11.52
C ASP A 241 18.04 -12.86 -10.90
N LEU A 242 17.73 -12.50 -9.64
CA LEU A 242 18.42 -11.49 -8.83
C LEU A 242 19.26 -12.11 -7.70
N ALA A 243 19.50 -13.42 -7.78
CA ALA A 243 20.16 -14.20 -6.73
C ALA A 243 19.49 -14.00 -5.35
N VAL A 244 18.15 -14.13 -5.30
CA VAL A 244 17.37 -14.06 -4.05
C VAL A 244 16.46 -15.28 -3.93
N ASN A 245 16.55 -15.98 -2.80
CA ASN A 245 15.64 -17.07 -2.45
C ASN A 245 14.27 -16.51 -2.04
N ALA A 246 13.32 -16.56 -2.97
CA ALA A 246 11.96 -16.08 -2.80
C ALA A 246 10.97 -17.08 -2.20
N HIS A 247 11.42 -18.27 -1.78
CA HIS A 247 10.55 -19.33 -1.25
C HIS A 247 10.24 -19.17 0.25
N SER A 248 11.04 -18.39 0.97
CA SER A 248 10.81 -18.09 2.37
C SER A 248 11.56 -16.81 2.78
N LEU A 249 11.12 -16.14 3.84
CA LEU A 249 11.87 -15.03 4.44
C LEU A 249 12.84 -15.53 5.52
N GLY A 250 14.05 -14.97 5.50
CA GLY A 250 15.08 -15.14 6.53
C GLY A 250 14.66 -14.50 7.85
N ASN A 251 15.26 -14.97 8.95
CA ASN A 251 15.17 -14.27 10.24
C ASN A 251 16.20 -13.15 10.30
N ASP A 252 17.39 -13.42 9.77
CA ASP A 252 18.56 -12.55 9.81
C ASP A 252 19.18 -12.44 8.40
N ALA A 253 19.97 -11.40 8.19
CA ALA A 253 20.84 -11.28 7.02
C ALA A 253 21.88 -12.43 7.00
N PRO A 254 22.45 -12.78 5.83
CA PRO A 254 23.54 -13.75 5.77
C PRO A 254 24.72 -13.31 6.65
N ASP A 255 25.38 -14.26 7.30
CA ASP A 255 26.61 -14.07 8.08
C ASP A 255 27.84 -14.48 7.27
N ASP A 256 29.03 -14.40 7.89
CA ASP A 256 30.31 -14.76 7.30
C ASP A 256 30.42 -16.23 6.89
N ASP A 257 29.63 -17.12 7.50
CA ASP A 257 29.56 -18.55 7.15
C ASP A 257 28.63 -18.85 5.95
N PHE A 258 27.81 -17.90 5.51
CA PHE A 258 26.88 -18.11 4.40
C PHE A 258 27.60 -18.07 3.04
N GLY A 259 27.75 -19.24 2.40
CA GLY A 259 28.27 -19.36 1.04
C GLY A 259 27.37 -18.70 -0.01
N PHE A 260 27.97 -18.21 -1.10
CA PHE A 260 27.24 -17.62 -2.22
C PHE A 260 27.58 -18.33 -3.53
N ASP A 261 26.64 -19.10 -4.06
CA ASP A 261 26.76 -19.80 -5.33
C ASP A 261 25.38 -19.93 -6.01
N PRO A 262 25.02 -19.01 -6.91
CA PRO A 262 23.75 -19.06 -7.64
C PRO A 262 23.50 -20.36 -8.42
N GLU A 263 24.53 -21.12 -8.79
CA GLU A 263 24.39 -22.39 -9.52
C GLU A 263 23.79 -23.50 -8.64
N LEU A 264 23.89 -23.38 -7.31
CA LEU A 264 23.21 -24.27 -6.36
C LEU A 264 21.71 -23.95 -6.21
N GLY A 265 21.20 -23.00 -7.00
CA GLY A 265 19.81 -22.57 -6.99
C GLY A 265 19.43 -21.93 -5.66
N ARG A 266 18.23 -22.23 -5.16
CA ARG A 266 17.64 -21.56 -3.99
C ARG A 266 18.47 -21.68 -2.71
N ASP A 267 19.30 -22.71 -2.60
CA ASP A 267 20.07 -23.00 -1.39
C ASP A 267 21.44 -22.30 -1.39
N GLY A 268 21.87 -21.76 -2.54
CA GLY A 268 23.11 -21.00 -2.68
C GLY A 268 22.94 -19.48 -2.75
N VAL A 269 21.72 -18.97 -2.52
CA VAL A 269 21.41 -17.53 -2.56
C VAL A 269 20.65 -17.07 -1.31
N PRO A 270 20.85 -15.82 -0.86
CA PRO A 270 20.27 -15.36 0.41
C PRO A 270 18.75 -15.22 0.34
N LYS A 271 18.12 -15.31 1.51
CA LYS A 271 16.71 -14.93 1.72
C LYS A 271 16.66 -13.49 2.20
N LEU A 272 15.61 -12.77 1.84
CA LEU A 272 15.36 -11.46 2.43
C LEU A 272 14.81 -11.58 3.86
N THR A 273 15.11 -10.61 4.72
CA THR A 273 14.42 -10.43 6.01
C THR A 273 13.17 -9.58 5.84
N VAL A 274 12.31 -9.53 6.86
CA VAL A 274 11.13 -8.64 6.83
C VAL A 274 11.55 -7.17 6.75
N ASP A 275 12.64 -6.79 7.40
CA ASP A 275 13.13 -5.40 7.42
C ASP A 275 13.67 -4.98 6.05
N GLN A 276 14.34 -5.90 5.34
CA GLN A 276 14.74 -5.68 3.95
C GLN A 276 13.52 -5.51 3.02
N VAL A 277 12.47 -6.30 3.23
CA VAL A 277 11.20 -6.14 2.51
C VAL A 277 10.55 -4.78 2.83
N MET A 278 10.61 -4.30 4.08
CA MET A 278 10.12 -2.97 4.46
C MET A 278 10.83 -1.87 3.67
N LYS A 279 12.17 -1.94 3.59
CA LYS A 279 12.97 -1.01 2.80
C LYS A 279 12.58 -1.03 1.32
N LEU A 280 12.34 -2.22 0.76
CA LEU A 280 11.87 -2.36 -0.62
C LEU A 280 10.44 -1.87 -0.88
N GLN A 281 9.64 -1.71 0.17
CA GLN A 281 8.30 -1.13 0.08
C GLN A 281 8.28 0.38 0.35
N GLY A 282 9.44 1.00 0.60
CA GLY A 282 9.55 2.43 0.87
C GLY A 282 9.08 2.85 2.26
N LEU A 283 9.01 1.91 3.21
CA LEU A 283 8.78 2.25 4.61
C LEU A 283 10.05 2.88 5.22
N PRO A 284 9.92 3.87 6.13
CA PRO A 284 11.06 4.42 6.85
C PRO A 284 11.81 3.37 7.67
N ASP A 285 13.12 3.56 7.84
CA ASP A 285 13.97 2.64 8.62
C ASP A 285 13.57 2.58 10.12
N ASP A 286 12.96 3.64 10.64
CA ASP A 286 12.44 3.72 12.01
C ASP A 286 10.99 3.22 12.16
N TRP A 287 10.35 2.76 11.07
CA TRP A 287 8.97 2.27 11.11
C TRP A 287 8.88 0.87 11.72
N ILE A 288 8.26 0.73 12.89
CA ILE A 288 8.17 -0.51 13.65
C ILE A 288 6.97 -1.34 13.18
N VAL A 289 7.17 -2.58 12.73
CA VAL A 289 6.07 -3.51 12.40
C VAL A 289 5.96 -4.61 13.46
N THR A 290 4.81 -4.70 14.13
CA THR A 290 4.59 -5.59 15.28
C THR A 290 4.10 -6.99 14.87
N GLY A 291 4.33 -7.99 15.76
CA GLY A 291 3.89 -9.38 15.58
C GLY A 291 5.04 -10.35 15.26
N GLY A 292 4.72 -11.63 15.09
CA GLY A 292 5.68 -12.63 14.62
C GLY A 292 6.01 -12.47 13.13
N LYS A 293 7.07 -13.13 12.65
CA LYS A 293 7.57 -13.00 11.26
C LYS A 293 6.48 -13.01 10.19
N THR A 294 5.56 -13.98 10.22
CA THR A 294 4.46 -14.08 9.25
C THR A 294 3.49 -12.91 9.32
N ALA A 295 3.13 -12.46 10.53
CA ALA A 295 2.23 -11.32 10.71
C ALA A 295 2.88 -10.00 10.26
N ARG A 296 4.16 -9.81 10.58
CA ARG A 296 4.95 -8.66 10.10
C ARG A 296 5.06 -8.66 8.57
N TYR A 297 5.40 -9.80 7.97
CA TYR A 297 5.51 -9.92 6.52
C TYR A 297 4.19 -9.61 5.81
N LYS A 298 3.05 -10.12 6.30
CA LYS A 298 1.74 -9.87 5.71
C LYS A 298 1.39 -8.38 5.68
N GLN A 299 1.62 -7.68 6.80
CA GLN A 299 1.47 -6.24 6.92
C GLN A 299 2.31 -5.51 5.85
N VAL A 300 3.61 -5.82 5.78
CA VAL A 300 4.55 -5.16 4.87
C VAL A 300 4.25 -5.44 3.40
N ALA A 301 3.86 -6.66 3.04
CA ALA A 301 3.59 -7.01 1.65
C ALA A 301 2.34 -6.33 1.07
N GLN A 302 1.41 -5.89 1.93
CA GLN A 302 0.16 -5.23 1.55
C GLN A 302 0.25 -3.70 1.59
N VAL A 303 1.37 -3.12 2.02
CA VAL A 303 1.50 -1.67 2.21
C VAL A 303 1.35 -0.90 0.89
N PHE A 304 0.57 0.18 0.90
CA PHE A 304 0.67 1.18 -0.15
C PHE A 304 1.91 2.06 0.12
N PRO A 305 2.89 2.14 -0.79
CA PRO A 305 4.17 2.76 -0.48
C PRO A 305 4.04 4.23 -0.09
N PRO A 306 4.60 4.65 1.07
CA PRO A 306 4.50 6.03 1.53
C PRO A 306 4.94 7.08 0.51
N PRO A 307 6.05 6.91 -0.25
CA PRO A 307 6.47 7.92 -1.23
C PRO A 307 5.46 8.16 -2.36
N LEU A 308 4.78 7.11 -2.81
CA LEU A 308 3.73 7.22 -3.82
C LEU A 308 2.46 7.85 -3.23
N ALA A 309 2.07 7.46 -2.01
CA ALA A 309 0.96 8.07 -1.30
C ALA A 309 1.18 9.58 -1.04
N GLU A 310 2.41 9.97 -0.70
CA GLU A 310 2.83 11.36 -0.52
C GLU A 310 2.74 12.17 -1.82
N ALA A 311 3.24 11.61 -2.93
CA ALA A 311 3.16 12.27 -4.24
C ALA A 311 1.71 12.53 -4.68
N VAL A 312 0.83 11.53 -4.53
CA VAL A 312 -0.60 11.68 -4.81
C VAL A 312 -1.26 12.67 -3.84
N GLY A 313 -0.91 12.57 -2.55
CA GLY A 313 -1.38 13.47 -1.50
C GLY A 313 -1.08 14.93 -1.80
N HIS A 314 0.13 15.26 -2.26
CA HIS A 314 0.49 16.64 -2.62
C HIS A 314 -0.40 17.20 -3.74
N HIS A 315 -0.73 16.40 -4.74
CA HIS A 315 -1.60 16.80 -5.83
C HIS A 315 -3.06 16.96 -5.41
N ILE A 316 -3.55 16.09 -4.51
CA ILE A 316 -4.86 16.27 -3.87
C ILE A 316 -4.87 17.57 -3.04
N ALA A 317 -3.87 17.79 -2.20
CA ALA A 317 -3.75 18.98 -1.36
C ALA A 317 -3.67 20.27 -2.18
N ALA A 318 -2.99 20.25 -3.33
CA ALA A 318 -2.94 21.36 -4.28
C ALA A 318 -4.30 21.66 -4.90
N ALA A 319 -5.07 20.62 -5.25
CA ALA A 319 -6.42 20.77 -5.80
C ALA A 319 -7.42 21.31 -4.76
N LEU A 320 -7.27 20.91 -3.49
CA LEU A 320 -8.10 21.38 -2.35
C LEU A 320 -7.75 22.80 -1.87
N ALA A 321 -6.57 23.32 -2.24
CA ALA A 321 -6.14 24.65 -1.84
C ALA A 321 -6.99 25.73 -2.53
N PRO A 322 -7.34 26.83 -1.82
CA PRO A 322 -8.03 27.94 -2.46
C PRO A 322 -7.15 28.57 -3.54
N CYS A 323 -7.77 29.01 -4.63
CA CYS A 323 -7.09 29.82 -5.64
C CYS A 323 -6.50 31.08 -4.97
N PRO A 324 -5.23 31.46 -5.22
CA PRO A 324 -4.74 32.77 -4.82
C PRO A 324 -5.66 33.82 -5.46
N ARG A 325 -6.29 34.64 -4.61
CA ARG A 325 -7.08 35.79 -5.06
C ARG A 325 -6.21 36.84 -5.73
#